data_AF-A0A1J0GD42-F1
#
_entry.id   AF-A0A1J0GD42-F1
#
_cell.length_a   1.000
_cell.length_b   1.000
_cell.length_c   1.000
_cell.angle_alpha   90.00
_cell.angle_beta   90.00
_cell.angle_gamma   90.00
#
_symmetry.space_group_name_H-M   'P 1'
#
loop_
_entity.id
_entity.type
_entity.pdbx_description
1 polymer ?
#
loop_
_entity_poly.entity_id
_entity_poly.type
_entity_poly.pdbx_seq_one_letter_code
_entity_poly.pdbx_strand_id
1 'polypeptide(L)'
;MNQLVKEKLDRLIALFQEVSSKYNWEGSLTNHFTALTYTLNNREFDKEKIKDVRKYINQNTGIFSNYRGTSNIILSALLSSKYESPKHEFDRILDYDKKIRKAGYKNNMYLPIASYALLTSCSGEGMNTLRKIFLMIVNKN
;
A
#
# COMPACT_ATOMS: atom_id res chain seq x y z
N MET A 1 -30.51 -0.07 7.45
CA MET A 1 -29.04 -0.19 7.27
C MET A 1 -28.56 -1.38 8.08
N ASN A 2 -27.73 -2.26 7.52
CA ASN A 2 -27.16 -3.41 8.24
C ASN A 2 -26.32 -2.90 9.43
N GLN A 3 -26.50 -3.50 10.63
CA GLN A 3 -25.83 -3.08 11.87
C GLN A 3 -24.30 -3.07 11.74
N LEU A 4 -23.72 -4.09 11.09
CA LEU A 4 -22.28 -4.16 10.81
C LEU A 4 -21.80 -3.02 9.91
N VAL A 5 -22.61 -2.62 8.94
CA VAL A 5 -22.29 -1.51 8.03
C VAL A 5 -22.33 -0.19 8.78
N LYS A 6 -23.27 -0.01 9.70
CA LYS A 6 -23.37 1.18 10.56
C LYS A 6 -22.12 1.32 11.43
N GLU A 7 -21.72 0.26 12.12
CA GLU A 7 -20.55 0.28 13.01
C GLU A 7 -19.25 0.60 12.24
N LYS A 8 -19.08 0.02 11.04
CA LYS A 8 -17.93 0.36 10.18
C LYS A 8 -17.96 1.80 9.70
N LEU A 9 -19.14 2.35 9.41
CA LEU A 9 -19.29 3.74 8.98
C LEU A 9 -18.96 4.70 10.12
N ASP A 10 -19.48 4.46 11.32
CA ASP A 10 -19.21 5.28 12.50
C ASP A 10 -17.71 5.28 12.82
N ARG A 11 -17.07 4.11 12.73
CA ARG A 11 -15.62 3.98 12.89
C ARG A 11 -14.84 4.72 11.82
N LEU A 12 -15.27 4.67 10.56
CA LEU A 12 -14.64 5.39 9.46
C LEU A 12 -14.68 6.90 9.68
N ILE A 13 -15.83 7.43 10.09
CA ILE A 13 -16.02 8.86 10.36
C ILE A 13 -15.09 9.32 11.49
N ALA A 14 -15.05 8.58 12.61
CA ALA A 14 -14.19 8.89 13.74
C ALA A 14 -12.69 8.86 13.35
N LEU A 15 -12.26 7.81 12.65
CA LEU A 15 -10.88 7.70 12.17
C LEU A 15 -10.51 8.81 11.18
N PHE A 16 -11.44 9.20 10.30
CA PHE A 16 -11.19 10.29 9.35
C PHE A 16 -10.96 11.62 10.07
N GLN A 17 -11.75 11.92 11.10
CA GLN A 17 -11.56 13.12 11.93
C GLN A 17 -10.21 13.07 12.64
N GLU A 18 -9.86 11.94 13.24
CA GLU A 18 -8.58 11.76 13.93
C GLU A 18 -7.38 11.94 12.97
N VAL A 19 -7.38 11.24 11.83
CA VAL A 19 -6.33 11.35 10.80
C VAL A 19 -6.21 12.78 10.31
N SER A 20 -7.32 13.45 10.02
CA SER A 20 -7.33 14.82 9.49
C SER A 20 -6.78 15.82 10.50
N SER A 21 -7.09 15.67 11.79
CA SER A 21 -6.50 16.52 12.85
C SER A 21 -4.98 16.37 12.98
N LYS A 22 -4.45 15.19 12.65
CA LYS A 22 -3.02 14.86 12.79
C LYS A 22 -2.22 15.15 11.51
N TYR A 23 -2.86 15.18 10.34
CA TYR A 23 -2.27 15.44 9.02
C TYR A 23 -2.93 16.64 8.34
N ASN A 24 -2.59 17.85 8.81
CA ASN A 24 -3.15 19.11 8.29
C ASN A 24 -2.65 19.48 6.86
N TRP A 25 -1.58 18.84 6.36
CA TRP A 25 -0.83 19.29 5.18
C TRP A 25 -0.77 18.27 4.03
N GLU A 26 -1.31 17.06 4.23
CA GLU A 26 -1.19 15.95 3.27
C GLU A 26 -2.57 15.50 2.77
N GLY A 27 -3.15 16.28 1.84
CA GLY A 27 -4.21 15.86 0.92
C GLY A 27 -5.48 15.23 1.52
N SER A 28 -6.65 15.83 1.27
CA SER A 28 -7.93 15.27 1.71
C SER A 28 -8.09 13.79 1.32
N LEU A 29 -7.71 13.39 0.11
CA LEU A 29 -7.85 12.01 -0.37
C LEU A 29 -6.98 11.00 0.39
N THR A 30 -5.74 11.35 0.75
CA THR A 30 -4.84 10.46 1.51
C THR A 30 -5.31 10.27 2.95
N ASN A 31 -5.95 11.28 3.55
CA ASN A 31 -6.59 11.16 4.86
C ASN A 31 -7.79 10.21 4.81
N HIS A 32 -8.68 10.38 3.82
CA HIS A 32 -9.80 9.45 3.60
C HIS A 32 -9.30 8.02 3.37
N PHE A 33 -8.29 7.85 2.52
CA PHE A 33 -7.71 6.55 2.22
C PHE A 33 -7.11 5.88 3.46
N THR A 34 -6.38 6.63 4.28
CA THR A 34 -5.79 6.12 5.53
C THR A 34 -6.88 5.69 6.50
N ALA A 35 -7.87 6.53 6.75
CA ALA A 35 -9.00 6.21 7.62
C ALA A 35 -9.76 4.97 7.15
N LEU A 36 -10.03 4.87 5.85
CA LEU A 36 -10.67 3.71 5.24
C LEU A 36 -9.85 2.44 5.43
N THR A 37 -8.56 2.51 5.16
CA THR A 37 -7.64 1.37 5.24
C THR A 37 -7.51 0.84 6.67
N TYR A 38 -7.42 1.72 7.68
CA TYR A 38 -7.43 1.33 9.09
C TYR A 38 -8.80 0.83 9.55
N THR A 39 -9.89 1.39 9.00
CA THR A 39 -11.26 0.89 9.23
C THR A 39 -11.40 -0.55 8.77
N LEU A 40 -11.00 -0.84 7.53
CA LEU A 40 -11.14 -2.16 6.91
C LEU A 40 -10.30 -3.23 7.58
N ASN A 41 -9.09 -2.88 8.04
CA ASN A 41 -8.19 -3.82 8.73
C ASN A 41 -8.46 -3.93 10.24
N ASN A 42 -9.48 -3.25 10.77
CA ASN A 42 -9.81 -3.21 12.19
C ASN A 42 -8.59 -2.90 13.10
N ARG A 43 -7.77 -1.92 12.69
CA ARG A 43 -6.60 -1.46 13.46
C ARG A 43 -6.79 -0.05 13.97
N GLU A 44 -6.24 0.23 15.15
CA GLU A 44 -6.14 1.60 15.67
C GLU A 44 -5.14 2.41 14.86
N PHE A 45 -5.45 3.69 14.68
CA PHE A 45 -4.61 4.57 13.90
C PHE A 45 -3.33 4.94 14.64
N ASP A 46 -2.20 4.70 13.99
CA ASP A 46 -0.86 4.97 14.52
C ASP A 46 -0.08 5.85 13.55
N LYS A 47 -0.01 7.14 13.88
CA LYS A 47 0.68 8.17 13.10
C LYS A 47 2.19 7.92 13.05
N GLU A 48 2.80 7.56 14.17
CA GLU A 48 4.25 7.42 14.23
C GLU A 48 4.69 6.16 13.48
N LYS A 49 3.93 5.06 13.54
CA LYS A 49 4.17 3.88 12.70
C LYS A 49 4.14 4.21 11.21
N ILE A 50 3.15 4.98 10.74
CA ILE A 50 3.11 5.44 9.34
C ILE A 50 4.34 6.26 9.01
N LYS A 51 4.65 7.28 9.81
CA LYS A 51 5.80 8.18 9.59
C LYS A 51 7.13 7.42 9.54
N ASP A 52 7.30 6.43 10.39
CA ASP A 52 8.46 5.54 10.41
C ASP A 52 8.58 4.71 9.13
N VAL A 53 7.47 4.17 8.64
CA VAL A 53 7.45 3.42 7.37
C VAL A 53 7.72 4.35 6.19
N ARG A 54 7.17 5.57 6.19
CA ARG A 54 7.46 6.58 5.15
C ARG A 54 8.94 6.91 5.07
N LYS A 55 9.57 7.13 6.23
CA LYS A 55 11.02 7.35 6.33
C LYS A 55 11.80 6.15 5.81
N TYR A 56 11.40 4.95 6.19
CA TYR A 56 12.04 3.72 5.72
C TYR A 56 11.96 3.56 4.20
N ILE A 57 10.79 3.78 3.60
CA ILE A 57 10.61 3.75 2.13
C ILE A 57 11.54 4.78 1.46
N ASN A 58 11.61 5.99 2.01
CA ASN A 58 12.45 7.05 1.47
C ASN A 58 13.95 6.75 1.56
N GLN A 59 14.39 6.02 2.58
CA GLN A 59 15.79 5.62 2.77
C GLN A 59 16.19 4.46 1.86
N ASN A 60 15.25 3.57 1.53
CA ASN A 60 15.50 2.35 0.76
C ASN A 60 15.14 2.46 -0.74
N THR A 61 14.79 3.65 -1.22
CA THR A 61 14.46 3.89 -2.63
C THR A 61 15.15 5.14 -3.16
N GLY A 62 15.38 5.21 -4.48
CA GLY A 62 15.95 6.40 -5.11
C GLY A 62 15.07 7.65 -4.99
N ILE A 63 15.66 8.84 -5.02
CA ILE A 63 14.94 10.13 -4.95
C ILE A 63 13.98 10.35 -6.13
N PHE A 64 14.25 9.75 -7.28
CA PHE A 64 13.38 9.76 -8.48
C PHE A 64 12.55 8.47 -8.63
N SER A 65 12.44 7.66 -7.58
CA SER A 65 11.65 6.42 -7.65
C SER A 65 10.14 6.70 -7.62
N ASN A 66 9.36 5.76 -8.15
CA ASN A 66 7.91 5.81 -8.08
C ASN A 66 7.33 5.63 -6.66
N TYR A 67 8.18 5.38 -5.65
CA TYR A 67 7.81 5.23 -4.24
C TYR A 67 7.76 6.55 -3.46
N ARG A 68 7.89 7.69 -4.16
CA ARG A 68 7.83 9.03 -3.57
C ARG A 68 6.41 9.60 -3.60
N GLY A 69 6.23 10.79 -3.00
CA GLY A 69 4.95 11.52 -3.02
C GLY A 69 3.77 10.69 -2.49
N THR A 70 2.66 10.70 -3.23
CA THR A 70 1.42 10.00 -2.87
C THR A 70 1.61 8.49 -2.69
N SER A 71 2.44 7.84 -3.51
CA SER A 71 2.71 6.40 -3.39
C SER A 71 3.32 6.04 -2.03
N ASN A 72 4.19 6.90 -1.50
CA ASN A 72 4.79 6.75 -0.17
C ASN A 72 3.72 6.74 0.92
N ILE A 73 2.79 7.70 0.85
CA ILE A 73 1.70 7.86 1.83
C ILE A 73 0.76 6.66 1.76
N ILE A 74 0.33 6.28 0.56
CA ILE A 74 -0.57 5.13 0.34
C ILE A 74 0.06 3.83 0.86
N LEU A 75 1.30 3.52 0.47
CA LEU A 75 1.96 2.28 0.89
C LEU A 75 2.24 2.24 2.38
N SER A 76 2.67 3.35 2.98
CA SER A 76 2.89 3.39 4.42
C SER A 76 1.61 3.18 5.22
N ALA A 77 0.48 3.76 4.80
CA ALA A 77 -0.82 3.50 5.41
C ALA A 77 -1.24 2.03 5.27
N LEU A 78 -1.16 1.46 4.06
CA LEU A 78 -1.49 0.06 3.78
C LEU A 78 -0.65 -0.93 4.60
N LEU A 79 0.67 -0.70 4.65
CA LEU A 79 1.57 -1.59 5.36
C LEU A 79 1.38 -1.48 6.88
N SER A 80 1.24 -0.26 7.40
CA SER A 80 1.10 0.00 8.84
C SER A 80 -0.23 -0.50 9.40
N SER A 81 -1.30 -0.45 8.61
CA SER A 81 -2.63 -0.93 9.00
C SER A 81 -2.80 -2.44 8.92
N LYS A 82 -1.92 -3.16 8.21
CA LYS A 82 -2.11 -4.58 7.92
C LYS A 82 -1.08 -5.47 8.60
N TYR A 83 0.16 -5.01 8.75
CA TYR A 83 1.27 -5.85 9.19
C TYR A 83 1.87 -5.36 10.51
N GLU A 84 2.34 -6.30 11.33
CA GLU A 84 3.13 -6.00 12.53
C GLU A 84 4.54 -5.52 12.19
N SER A 85 5.11 -6.04 11.11
CA SER A 85 6.44 -5.65 10.61
C SER A 85 6.37 -4.99 9.21
N PRO A 86 5.80 -3.77 9.08
CA PRO A 86 5.64 -3.08 7.79
C PRO A 86 6.91 -2.92 6.96
N LYS A 87 8.05 -2.70 7.63
CA LYS A 87 9.36 -2.46 6.99
C LYS A 87 9.85 -3.74 6.28
N HIS A 88 9.73 -4.89 6.96
CA HIS A 88 10.03 -6.20 6.37
C HIS A 88 9.14 -6.49 5.15
N GLU A 89 7.85 -6.19 5.25
CA GLU A 89 6.94 -6.38 4.12
C GLU A 89 7.23 -5.43 2.95
N PHE A 90 7.74 -4.23 3.23
CA PHE A 90 8.23 -3.33 2.19
C PHE A 90 9.48 -3.90 1.48
N ASP A 91 10.39 -4.55 2.19
CA ASP A 91 11.54 -5.20 1.56
C ASP A 91 11.10 -6.29 0.57
N ARG A 92 10.03 -7.03 0.90
CA ARG A 92 9.40 -7.99 -0.02
C ARG A 92 8.78 -7.32 -1.24
N ILE A 93 8.17 -6.15 -1.07
CA ILE A 93 7.67 -5.34 -2.20
C ILE A 93 8.82 -4.97 -3.15
N LEU A 94 9.99 -4.59 -2.62
CA LEU A 94 11.16 -4.28 -3.44
C LEU A 94 11.70 -5.52 -4.18
N ASP A 95 11.63 -6.71 -3.59
CA ASP A 95 11.97 -7.96 -4.28
C ASP A 95 11.00 -8.27 -5.42
N TYR A 96 9.70 -8.10 -5.20
CA TYR A 96 8.68 -8.28 -6.24
C TYR A 96 8.81 -7.25 -7.36
N ASP A 97 9.06 -5.99 -7.02
CA ASP A 97 9.35 -4.93 -7.99
C ASP A 97 10.51 -5.34 -8.91
N LYS A 98 11.64 -5.79 -8.34
CA LYS A 98 12.80 -6.27 -9.10
C LYS A 98 12.42 -7.42 -10.06
N LYS A 99 11.62 -8.39 -9.59
CA LYS A 99 11.16 -9.52 -10.41
C LYS A 99 10.24 -9.08 -11.55
N ILE A 100 9.30 -8.17 -11.29
CA ILE A 100 8.38 -7.62 -12.29
C ILE A 100 9.16 -6.84 -13.37
N ARG A 101 10.13 -6.02 -12.97
CA ARG A 101 11.01 -5.30 -13.92
C ARG A 101 11.84 -6.24 -14.78
N LYS A 102 12.40 -7.31 -14.20
CA LYS A 102 13.15 -8.34 -14.95
C LYS A 102 12.28 -9.04 -15.99
N ALA A 103 10.96 -9.11 -15.77
CA ALA A 103 10.03 -9.65 -16.75
C ALA A 103 9.69 -8.66 -17.89
N GLY A 104 10.17 -7.41 -17.86
CA GLY A 104 9.93 -6.41 -18.90
C GLY A 104 8.88 -5.36 -18.54
N TYR A 105 8.36 -5.36 -17.30
CA TYR A 105 7.46 -4.32 -16.85
C TYR A 105 8.19 -2.97 -16.71
N LYS A 106 7.64 -1.92 -17.30
CA LYS A 106 8.25 -0.59 -17.31
C LYS A 106 8.24 0.06 -15.93
N ASN A 107 9.26 0.88 -15.68
CA ASN A 107 9.32 1.73 -14.50
C ASN A 107 8.28 2.87 -14.58
N ASN A 108 7.07 2.65 -14.07
CA ASN A 108 6.00 3.65 -14.09
C ASN A 108 5.38 3.85 -12.69
N MET A 109 4.49 4.84 -12.59
CA MET A 109 3.81 5.21 -11.34
C MET A 109 2.96 4.09 -10.71
N TYR A 110 2.59 3.06 -11.48
CA TYR A 110 1.76 1.94 -11.00
C TYR A 110 2.59 0.79 -10.43
N LEU A 111 3.90 0.78 -10.63
CA LEU A 111 4.76 -0.29 -10.15
C LEU A 111 4.74 -0.49 -8.62
N PRO A 112 4.71 0.56 -7.77
CA PRO A 112 4.61 0.39 -6.32
C PRO A 112 3.33 -0.36 -5.90
N ILE A 113 2.18 0.02 -6.48
CA ILE A 113 0.90 -0.60 -6.14
C ILE A 113 0.78 -2.01 -6.73
N ALA A 114 1.33 -2.26 -7.93
CA ALA A 114 1.40 -3.60 -8.52
C ALA A 114 2.25 -4.54 -7.65
N SER A 115 3.39 -4.06 -7.15
CA SER A 115 4.28 -4.83 -6.27
C SER A 115 3.63 -5.10 -4.90
N TYR A 116 2.86 -4.15 -4.37
CA TYR A 116 2.03 -4.38 -3.18
C TYR A 116 0.88 -5.38 -3.45
N ALA A 117 0.24 -5.31 -4.60
CA ALA A 117 -0.80 -6.26 -4.98
C ALA A 117 -0.25 -7.69 -5.00
N LEU A 118 0.97 -7.89 -5.53
CA LEU A 118 1.68 -9.18 -5.43
C LEU A 118 1.89 -9.62 -3.99
N LEU A 119 2.36 -8.73 -3.12
CA LEU A 119 2.50 -9.04 -1.70
C LEU A 119 1.20 -9.57 -1.09
N THR A 120 0.07 -8.94 -1.41
CA THR A 120 -1.23 -9.30 -0.83
C THR A 120 -1.93 -10.49 -1.47
N SER A 121 -1.61 -10.82 -2.73
CA SER A 121 -2.27 -11.87 -3.51
C SER A 121 -1.45 -13.15 -3.64
N CYS A 122 -0.12 -13.06 -3.49
CA CYS A 122 0.80 -14.17 -3.65
C CYS A 122 1.28 -14.76 -2.32
N SER A 123 0.47 -14.67 -1.26
CA SER A 123 0.61 -15.58 -0.12
C SER A 123 0.11 -16.97 -0.52
N GLY A 124 0.89 -17.67 -1.36
CA GLY A 124 0.56 -18.96 -1.98
C GLY A 124 0.94 -19.06 -3.48
N GLU A 125 0.47 -20.10 -4.19
CA GLU A 125 0.76 -20.47 -5.60
C GLU A 125 0.58 -19.35 -6.68
N GLY A 126 0.08 -18.17 -6.30
CA GLY A 126 -0.29 -17.06 -7.19
C GLY A 126 0.85 -16.47 -8.05
N MET A 127 2.12 -16.62 -7.66
CA MET A 127 3.25 -16.16 -8.48
C MET A 127 3.32 -16.89 -9.84
N ASN A 128 2.95 -18.17 -9.89
CA ASN A 128 2.94 -18.94 -11.15
C ASN A 128 1.79 -18.51 -12.06
N THR A 129 0.65 -18.14 -11.49
CA THR A 129 -0.51 -17.64 -12.23
C THR A 129 -0.25 -16.25 -12.81
N LEU A 130 0.38 -15.36 -12.06
CA LEU A 130 0.73 -14.02 -12.57
C LEU A 130 1.86 -14.06 -13.58
N ARG A 131 2.83 -14.99 -13.43
CA ARG A 131 3.79 -15.30 -14.51
C ARG A 131 3.06 -15.78 -15.78
N LYS A 132 2.05 -16.65 -15.67
CA LYS A 132 1.25 -17.11 -16.82
C LYS A 132 0.47 -15.97 -17.47
N ILE A 133 -0.24 -15.15 -16.69
CA ILE A 133 -1.02 -14.02 -17.20
C ILE A 133 -0.10 -13.00 -17.89
N PHE A 134 1.05 -12.70 -17.27
CA PHE A 134 2.02 -11.78 -17.85
C PHE A 134 2.62 -12.32 -19.16
N LEU A 135 3.00 -13.61 -19.21
CA LEU A 135 3.47 -14.24 -20.45
C LEU A 135 2.39 -14.26 -21.54
N MET A 136 1.11 -14.41 -21.20
CA MET A 136 0.01 -14.32 -22.18
C MET A 136 -0.17 -12.91 -22.75
N ILE A 137 0.13 -11.87 -21.97
CA ILE A 137 0.03 -10.47 -22.42
C ILE A 137 1.23 -10.09 -23.29
N VAL A 138 2.44 -10.57 -22.94
CA VAL A 138 3.67 -10.25 -23.67
C VAL A 138 3.80 -11.02 -24.98
N ASN A 139 3.36 -12.29 -25.03
CA ASN A 139 3.43 -13.13 -26.24
C ASN A 139 2.26 -12.92 -27.22
N LYS A 140 1.42 -11.89 -27.02
CA LYS A 140 0.33 -11.52 -27.93
C LYS A 140 0.69 -10.38 -28.90
N ASN A 141 1.96 -9.95 -28.92
CA ASN A 141 2.57 -9.11 -29.95
C ASN A 141 3.75 -9.86 -30.59
#